data_AF-X0TD09-F1
#
_entry.id   AF-X0TD09-F1
#
_cell.length_a   1.000
_cell.length_b   1.000
_cell.length_c   1.000
_cell.angle_alpha   90.00
_cell.angle_beta   90.00
_cell.angle_gamma   90.00
#
_symmetry.space_group_name_H-M   'P 1'
#
loop_
_entity.id
_entity.type
_entity.pdbx_description
1 polymer ?
#
loop_
_entity_poly.entity_id
_entity_poly.type
_entity_poly.pdbx_seq_one_letter_code
_entity_poly.pdbx_strand_id
1 'polypeptide(L)'
;MENKEPELCVNMDCERYPPDWDFEEDTEETYQEDQWKKCCLCDGYFNDDGLGDILFVQEEPNNQEAGCSLCGKSDDVVQMKGCGQYLCGDGCDEDEDEDEDEDED
;
A
#
# COMPACT_ATOMS: atom_id res chain seq x y z
N MET A 1 25.76 -18.26 2.58
CA MET A 1 24.46 -17.66 2.92
C MET A 1 24.11 -16.80 1.74
N GLU A 2 23.09 -17.19 0.98
CA GLU A 2 22.56 -16.30 -0.05
C GLU A 2 21.96 -15.12 0.70
N ASN A 3 22.62 -13.96 0.61
CA ASN A 3 22.10 -12.70 1.11
C ASN A 3 20.94 -12.33 0.19
N LYS A 4 19.74 -12.87 0.46
CA LYS A 4 18.54 -12.32 -0.16
C LYS A 4 18.25 -11.01 0.56
N GLU A 5 18.37 -9.92 -0.18
CA GLU A 5 17.82 -8.64 0.22
C GLU A 5 16.32 -8.86 0.51
N PRO A 6 15.77 -8.27 1.58
CA PRO A 6 14.36 -8.40 1.88
C PRO A 6 13.53 -7.86 0.70
N GLU A 7 12.53 -8.63 0.27
CA GLU A 7 11.57 -8.18 -0.75
C GLU A 7 10.62 -7.17 -0.09
N LEU A 8 10.91 -5.88 -0.28
CA LEU A 8 10.06 -4.78 0.16
C LEU A 8 9.00 -4.52 -0.92
N CYS A 9 7.75 -4.26 -0.52
CA CYS A 9 6.60 -3.84 -1.35
C CYS A 9 6.92 -3.70 -2.86
N VAL A 10 6.93 -4.81 -3.62
CA VAL A 10 7.79 -5.00 -4.82
C VAL A 10 7.60 -3.99 -5.96
N ASN A 11 6.45 -3.30 -6.05
CA ASN A 11 6.21 -2.22 -7.01
C ASN A 11 6.34 -0.79 -6.44
N MET A 12 6.81 -0.62 -5.21
CA MET A 12 6.90 0.67 -4.55
C MET A 12 8.11 0.83 -3.64
N ASP A 13 8.61 2.07 -3.58
CA ASP A 13 9.86 2.52 -2.94
C ASP A 13 9.86 2.46 -1.40
N CYS A 14 9.45 1.34 -0.80
CA CYS A 14 9.82 1.10 0.59
C CYS A 14 11.33 0.94 0.67
N GLU A 15 11.96 1.72 1.54
CA GLU A 15 13.39 1.68 1.79
C GLU A 15 13.63 0.96 3.11
N ARG A 16 14.57 0.00 3.13
CA ARG A 16 14.92 -0.71 4.37
C ARG A 16 15.40 0.28 5.44
N TYR A 17 16.20 1.24 5.00
CA TYR A 17 16.70 2.34 5.80
C TYR A 17 16.45 3.62 5.01
N PRO A 18 15.66 4.56 5.55
CA PRO A 18 15.48 5.88 4.96
C PRO A 18 16.81 6.57 4.59
N PRO A 19 16.82 7.49 3.61
CA PRO A 19 18.03 8.18 3.17
C PRO A 19 18.75 8.98 4.27
N ASP A 20 18.02 9.37 5.31
CA ASP A 20 18.51 10.10 6.48
C ASP A 20 18.78 9.21 7.70
N TRP A 21 18.70 7.89 7.55
CA TRP A 21 19.02 6.92 8.62
C TRP A 21 20.49 7.01 9.05
N ASP A 22 20.73 7.22 10.34
CA ASP A 22 22.03 7.19 10.99
C ASP A 22 22.30 5.79 11.59
N PHE A 23 23.23 5.04 11.01
CA PHE A 23 23.55 3.68 11.49
C PHE A 23 24.20 3.62 12.88
N GLU A 24 24.67 4.73 13.44
CA GLU A 24 25.23 4.78 14.79
C GLU A 24 24.17 5.14 15.85
N GLU A 25 23.20 5.98 15.49
CA GLU A 25 22.23 6.56 16.45
C GLU A 25 20.80 6.02 16.27
N ASP A 26 20.42 5.59 15.07
CA ASP A 26 19.07 5.16 14.77
C ASP A 26 18.87 3.65 14.94
N THR A 27 17.72 3.33 15.51
CA THR A 27 17.15 1.99 15.61
C THR A 27 15.70 2.06 15.21
N GLU A 28 15.08 0.92 14.96
CA GLU A 28 13.65 0.85 14.63
C GLU A 28 12.76 1.52 15.71
N GLU A 29 13.19 1.52 16.97
CA GLU A 29 12.44 2.15 18.07
C GLU A 29 12.74 3.64 18.25
N THR A 30 13.86 4.13 17.71
CA THR A 30 14.37 5.50 17.97
C THR A 30 14.40 6.40 16.75
N TYR A 31 14.26 5.84 15.55
CA TYR A 31 14.23 6.61 14.31
C TYR A 31 13.01 7.55 14.26
N GLN A 32 13.24 8.77 13.79
CA GLN A 32 12.20 9.81 13.75
C GLN A 32 11.30 9.64 12.54
N GLU A 33 10.07 9.18 12.78
CA GLU A 33 9.15 8.82 11.71
C GLU A 33 8.36 10.02 11.13
N ASP A 34 8.88 11.26 11.11
CA ASP A 34 8.05 12.40 10.68
C ASP A 34 7.68 12.34 9.19
N GLN A 35 8.67 12.18 8.30
CA GLN A 35 8.48 12.01 6.85
C GLN A 35 8.46 10.53 6.44
N TRP A 36 9.33 9.71 7.02
CA TRP A 36 9.43 8.29 6.70
C TRP A 36 8.69 7.47 7.74
N LYS A 37 7.67 6.74 7.32
CA LYS A 37 6.84 5.93 8.23
C LYS A 37 7.18 4.47 8.08
N LYS A 38 7.16 3.73 9.18
CA LYS A 38 7.35 2.28 9.14
C LYS A 38 6.21 1.62 8.36
N CYS A 39 6.56 0.80 7.38
CA CYS A 39 5.60 -0.03 6.68
C CYS A 39 5.12 -1.16 7.58
N CYS A 40 3.81 -1.36 7.69
CA CYS A 40 3.24 -2.49 8.43
C CYS A 40 3.23 -3.79 7.61
N LEU A 41 3.58 -3.74 6.32
CA LEU A 41 3.54 -4.86 5.38
C LEU A 41 4.92 -5.50 5.14
N CYS A 42 5.99 -4.72 5.25
CA CYS A 42 7.36 -5.19 5.04
C CYS A 42 8.35 -4.53 6.03
N ASP A 43 9.57 -5.06 6.07
CA ASP A 43 10.65 -4.60 6.97
C ASP A 43 11.36 -3.36 6.40
N GLY A 44 10.59 -2.29 6.18
CA GLY A 44 11.07 -1.04 5.58
C GLY A 44 10.15 0.14 5.88
N TYR A 45 10.49 1.28 5.29
CA TYR A 45 9.87 2.58 5.54
C TYR A 45 9.43 3.20 4.21
N PHE A 46 8.25 3.83 4.20
CA PHE A 46 7.76 4.57 3.05
C PHE A 46 7.81 6.08 3.33
N ASN A 47 7.98 6.87 2.27
CA ASN A 47 7.86 8.31 2.34
C ASN A 47 6.39 8.70 2.37
N ASP A 48 5.95 9.40 3.42
CA ASP A 48 4.59 9.92 3.59
C ASP A 48 4.40 11.17 2.71
N ASP A 49 4.23 10.92 1.41
CA ASP A 49 3.94 11.93 0.37
C ASP A 49 2.55 11.77 -0.25
N GLY A 50 1.70 10.92 0.34
CA GLY A 50 0.38 10.54 -0.16
C GLY A 50 0.41 9.33 -1.11
N LEU A 51 1.34 9.31 -2.08
CA LEU A 51 1.47 8.19 -3.01
C LEU A 51 2.28 7.05 -2.41
N GLY A 52 3.35 7.36 -1.67
CA GLY A 52 4.20 6.40 -1.01
C GLY A 52 3.47 5.54 0.04
N ASP A 53 2.34 6.02 0.55
CA ASP A 53 1.50 5.33 1.53
C ASP A 53 0.73 4.14 0.95
N ILE A 54 0.61 4.08 -0.38
CA ILE A 54 -0.29 3.18 -1.10
C ILE A 54 0.50 2.00 -1.64
N LEU A 55 -0.09 0.80 -1.66
CA LEU A 55 0.43 -0.36 -2.38
C LEU A 55 -0.59 -0.80 -3.42
N PHE A 56 -0.22 -0.75 -4.70
CA PHE A 56 -1.04 -1.25 -5.80
C PHE A 56 -0.98 -2.78 -5.84
N VAL A 57 -1.84 -3.43 -5.07
CA VAL A 57 -1.79 -4.89 -4.84
C VAL A 57 -2.26 -5.71 -6.04
N GLN A 58 -3.10 -5.13 -6.92
CA GLN A 58 -3.64 -5.81 -8.09
C GLN A 58 -2.76 -5.63 -9.35
N GLU A 59 -1.82 -4.69 -9.31
CA GLU A 59 -0.89 -4.42 -10.42
C GLU A 59 0.33 -5.34 -10.40
N GLU A 60 1.01 -5.47 -11.54
CA GLU A 60 2.31 -6.13 -11.58
C GLU A 60 3.32 -5.41 -10.67
N PRO A 61 4.18 -6.16 -9.95
CA PRO A 61 4.32 -7.60 -9.95
C PRO A 61 3.47 -8.31 -8.89
N ASN A 62 2.69 -7.58 -8.09
CA ASN A 62 1.91 -8.15 -6.99
C ASN A 62 0.81 -9.09 -7.49
N ASN A 63 0.03 -8.67 -8.50
CA ASN A 63 -1.03 -9.46 -9.16
C ASN A 63 -1.96 -10.19 -8.17
N GLN A 64 -2.29 -9.56 -7.05
CA GLN A 64 -3.14 -10.14 -6.00
C GLN A 64 -4.60 -9.78 -6.22
N GLU A 65 -5.51 -10.69 -5.89
CA GLU A 65 -6.93 -10.35 -5.70
C GLU A 65 -7.10 -9.71 -4.32
N ALA A 66 -7.85 -8.61 -4.25
CA ALA A 66 -8.10 -7.87 -3.03
C ALA A 66 -9.54 -7.37 -3.00
N GLY A 67 -10.06 -7.12 -1.80
CA GLY A 67 -11.39 -6.56 -1.59
C GLY A 67 -11.35 -5.38 -0.63
N CYS A 68 -12.07 -4.32 -0.95
CA CYS A 68 -12.16 -3.13 -0.10
C CYS A 68 -12.79 -3.49 1.25
N SER A 69 -12.14 -3.07 2.33
CA SER A 69 -12.58 -3.38 3.70
C SER A 69 -13.86 -2.66 4.12
N LEU A 70 -14.27 -1.62 3.36
CA LEU A 70 -15.43 -0.78 3.70
C LEU A 70 -16.67 -1.13 2.86
N CYS A 71 -16.53 -1.24 1.54
CA CYS A 71 -17.65 -1.48 0.63
C CYS A 71 -17.66 -2.88 0.00
N GLY A 72 -16.58 -3.66 0.11
CA GLY A 72 -16.49 -5.02 -0.42
C GLY A 72 -16.21 -5.14 -1.93
N LYS A 73 -16.09 -4.03 -2.67
CA LYS A 73 -15.68 -4.05 -4.09
C LYS A 73 -14.32 -4.73 -4.25
N SER A 74 -14.14 -5.48 -5.33
CA SER A 74 -12.91 -6.22 -5.64
C SER A 74 -12.04 -5.57 -6.71
N ASP A 75 -12.54 -4.55 -7.38
CA ASP A 75 -11.83 -3.81 -8.43
C ASP A 75 -11.32 -2.49 -7.88
N ASP A 76 -10.20 -2.02 -8.44
CA ASP A 76 -9.49 -0.81 -8.02
C ASP A 76 -9.22 -0.80 -6.49
N VAL A 77 -8.62 -1.87 -5.99
CA VAL A 77 -8.28 -2.01 -4.58
C VAL A 77 -6.80 -1.80 -4.34
N VAL A 78 -6.48 -0.86 -3.47
CA VAL A 78 -5.13 -0.60 -2.97
C VAL A 78 -5.00 -1.03 -1.51
N GLN A 79 -3.77 -1.27 -1.05
CA GLN A 79 -3.48 -1.56 0.35
C GLN A 79 -2.64 -0.45 0.98
N MET A 80 -3.09 0.11 2.09
CA MET A 80 -2.39 1.18 2.80
C MET A 80 -1.20 0.59 3.57
N LYS A 81 0.02 1.09 3.35
CA LYS A 81 1.24 0.58 3.98
C LYS A 81 1.35 0.91 5.46
N GLY A 82 0.72 1.98 5.94
CA GLY A 82 0.76 2.36 7.35
C GLY A 82 -0.09 1.48 8.27
N CYS A 83 -1.18 0.88 7.75
CA CYS A 83 -2.13 0.11 8.55
C CYS A 83 -2.50 -1.26 7.96
N GLY A 84 -2.17 -1.51 6.70
CA GLY A 84 -2.41 -2.75 5.99
C GLY A 84 -3.85 -2.91 5.50
N GLN A 85 -4.67 -1.87 5.65
CA GLN A 85 -6.06 -1.86 5.25
C GLN A 85 -6.20 -1.82 3.74
N TYR A 86 -7.11 -2.63 3.20
CA TYR A 86 -7.50 -2.59 1.79
C TYR A 86 -8.64 -1.60 1.58
N LEU A 87 -8.48 -0.68 0.63
CA LEU A 87 -9.43 0.39 0.31
C LEU A 87 -9.54 0.55 -1.20
N CYS A 88 -10.67 1.09 -1.67
CA CYS A 88 -10.79 1.51 -3.08
C CYS A 88 -9.80 2.64 -3.37
N GLY A 89 -9.08 2.56 -4.49
CA GLY A 89 -8.10 3.55 -4.94
C GLY A 89 -8.75 4.90 -5.20
N ASP A 90 -9.89 4.88 -5.89
CA ASP A 90 -10.70 6.07 -6.20
C ASP A 90 -11.73 6.43 -5.11
N GLY A 91 -11.69 5.74 -3.97
CA GLY A 91 -12.64 5.93 -2.87
C GLY A 91 -13.88 5.05 -2.96
N CYS A 92 -14.60 4.96 -1.84
CA CYS A 92 -15.78 4.10 -1.71
C CYS A 92 -17.06 4.84 -2.09
N ASP A 93 -17.05 5.61 -3.17
CA ASP A 93 -18.29 6.17 -3.68
C ASP A 93 -19.20 5.02 -4.09
N GLU A 94 -20.45 5.08 -3.63
CA GLU A 94 -21.50 4.18 -4.09
C GLU A 94 -21.62 4.42 -5.60
N ASP A 95 -21.23 3.44 -6.41
CA ASP A 95 -21.76 3.35 -7.76
C ASP A 95 -23.23 2.94 -7.58
N GLU A 96 -24.07 3.90 -7.21
CA GLU A 96 -25.43 3.94 -7.73
C GLU A 96 -25.26 4.14 -9.23
N ASP A 97 -25.28 3.04 -10.00
CA ASP A 97 -25.90 2.94 -11.33
C ASP A 97 -25.46 1.62 -11.99
N GLU A 98 -25.94 0.51 -11.44
CA GLU A 98 -26.40 -0.59 -12.29
C GLU A 98 -27.66 -0.08 -13.01
N ASP A 99 -27.49 0.73 -14.07
CA ASP A 99 -28.51 0.94 -15.09
C ASP A 99 -28.67 -0.39 -15.87
N GLU A 100 -29.24 -1.40 -15.21
CA GLU A 100 -29.97 -2.49 -15.85
C GLU A 100 -31.33 -1.94 -16.29
N ASP A 101 -31.37 -1.05 -17.28
CA ASP A 101 -32.61 -0.77 -17.99
C ASP A 101 -32.84 -1.87 -19.04
N GLU A 102 -33.84 -2.68 -18.71
CA GLU A 102 -34.37 -3.85 -19.39
C GLU A 102 -34.73 -3.59 -20.88
N ASP A 103 -34.69 -4.68 -21.66
CA ASP A 103 -35.26 -4.79 -23.02
C ASP A 103 -36.59 -4.02 -23.20
N GLU A 104 -36.71 -3.17 -24.23
CA GLU A 104 -37.99 -2.91 -24.91
C GLU A 104 -37.83 -2.98 -26.44
N ASP A 105 -38.72 -3.78 -27.06
CA ASP A 105 -38.88 -4.20 -28.47
C ASP A 105 -38.57 -3.20 -29.61
#